data_AF-A0A975NKH6-F1
#
_entry.id   AF-A0A975NKH6-F1
#
_cell.length_a   1.000
_cell.length_b   1.000
_cell.length_c   1.000
_cell.angle_alpha   90.00
_cell.angle_beta   90.00
_cell.angle_gamma   90.00
#
_symmetry.space_group_name_H-M   'P 1'
#
loop_
_entity.id
_entity.type
_entity.pdbx_description
1 polymer ?
#
loop_
_entity_poly.entity_id
_entity_poly.type
_entity_poly.pdbx_seq_one_letter_code
_entity_poly.pdbx_strand_id
1 'polypeptide(L)'
;MWHFVRTLELVVSSKIRHKLLAREMTRCVDPTQAMKVTFSQAPVGSCVSAKPEKSGNKYTFSNRCDYMGPVSTVITVHSDESYTEANELTVGKIPRSELVVARRVGDCDGDAGNSGRQAVLSH
;
A
#
# COMPACT_ATOMS: atom_id res chain seq x y z
N MET A 1 -11.19 -3.04 7.08
CA MET A 1 -11.27 -1.80 6.29
C MET A 1 -10.12 -0.87 6.62
N TRP A 2 -9.50 -0.27 5.60
CA TRP A 2 -8.38 0.66 5.74
C TRP A 2 -8.62 1.94 4.95
N HIS A 3 -8.24 3.08 5.51
CA HIS A 3 -8.17 4.38 4.86
C HIS A 3 -6.70 4.70 4.54
N PHE A 4 -6.48 5.20 3.34
CA PHE A 4 -5.18 5.49 2.79
C PHE A 4 -5.16 6.93 2.30
N VAL A 5 -4.17 7.71 2.75
CA VAL A 5 -3.85 9.03 2.23
C VAL A 5 -2.54 8.91 1.46
N ARG A 6 -2.59 9.09 0.14
CA ARG A 6 -1.45 8.99 -0.77
C ARG A 6 -1.05 10.38 -1.24
N THR A 7 0.21 10.74 -1.08
CA THR A 7 0.80 11.98 -1.61
C THR A 7 1.97 11.62 -2.52
N LEU A 8 1.90 12.05 -3.78
CA LEU A 8 2.96 11.87 -4.76
C LEU A 8 3.61 13.23 -5.05
N GLU A 9 4.93 13.26 -5.02
CA GLU A 9 5.74 14.45 -5.21
C GLU A 9 6.79 14.23 -6.29
N LEU A 10 7.03 15.30 -7.04
CA LEU A 10 8.21 15.47 -7.87
C LEU A 10 9.36 15.96 -7.01
N VAL A 11 10.52 15.31 -7.09
CA VAL A 11 11.71 15.74 -6.36
C VAL A 11 12.65 16.44 -7.35
N VAL A 12 12.68 17.77 -7.29
CA VAL A 12 13.59 18.60 -8.11
C VAL A 12 14.94 18.74 -7.42
N SER A 13 14.93 18.87 -6.09
CA SER A 13 16.11 18.81 -5.23
C SER A 13 15.70 18.32 -3.84
N SER A 14 16.67 18.08 -2.95
CA SER A 14 16.38 17.68 -1.56
C SER A 14 15.49 18.68 -0.81
N LYS A 15 15.49 19.96 -1.22
CA LYS A 15 14.70 21.04 -0.61
C LYS A 15 13.46 21.44 -1.42
N ILE A 16 13.40 21.08 -2.70
CA ILE A 16 12.33 21.51 -3.62
C ILE A 16 11.55 20.29 -4.08
N ARG A 17 10.30 20.22 -3.62
CA ARG A 17 9.35 19.18 -3.97
C ARG A 17 8.07 19.80 -4.51
N HIS A 18 7.55 19.27 -5.61
CA HIS A 18 6.27 19.69 -6.16
C HIS A 18 5.25 18.58 -5.97
N LYS A 19 4.17 18.86 -5.24
CA LYS A 19 3.06 17.93 -5.09
C LYS A 19 2.37 17.72 -6.44
N LEU A 20 2.41 16.49 -6.93
CA LEU A 20 1.77 16.10 -8.19
C LEU A 20 0.35 15.59 -7.95
N LEU A 21 0.14 14.87 -6.86
CA LEU A 21 -1.15 14.26 -6.52
C LEU A 21 -1.29 14.15 -5.01
N ALA A 22 -2.49 14.42 -4.51
CA ALA A 22 -2.97 13.83 -3.26
C ALA A 22 -4.28 13.12 -3.52
N ARG A 23 -4.41 11.91 -3.01
CA ARG A 23 -5.63 11.12 -3.12
C ARG A 23 -5.86 10.36 -1.83
N GLU A 24 -7.12 10.32 -1.43
CA GLU A 24 -7.58 9.48 -0.35
C GLU A 24 -8.40 8.32 -0.90
N MET A 25 -8.34 7.18 -0.24
CA MET A 25 -9.21 6.05 -0.54
C MET A 25 -9.46 5.19 0.69
N THR A 26 -10.64 4.61 0.78
CA THR A 26 -10.96 3.58 1.76
C THR A 26 -11.20 2.28 1.03
N ARG A 27 -10.56 1.19 1.46
CA ARG A 27 -10.74 -0.16 0.89
C ARG A 27 -10.69 -1.25 1.94
N CYS A 28 -11.39 -2.34 1.66
CA CYS A 28 -11.19 -3.59 2.36
C CYS A 28 -9.90 -4.23 1.86
N VAL A 29 -8.87 -4.25 2.71
CA VAL A 29 -7.56 -4.85 2.44
C VAL A 29 -7.08 -5.50 3.72
N ASP A 30 -6.47 -6.68 3.61
CA ASP A 30 -5.56 -7.21 4.63
C ASP A 30 -4.13 -6.84 4.19
N PRO A 31 -3.46 -5.89 4.87
CA PRO A 31 -2.12 -5.46 4.48
C PRO A 31 -1.09 -6.57 4.52
N THR A 32 -1.22 -7.54 5.43
CA THR A 32 -0.30 -8.67 5.54
C THR A 32 -0.46 -9.58 4.32
N GLN A 33 -1.71 -9.90 3.95
CA GLN A 33 -1.97 -10.70 2.77
C GLN A 33 -1.57 -9.99 1.48
N ALA A 34 -1.85 -8.69 1.36
CA ALA A 34 -1.44 -7.88 0.22
C ALA A 34 0.09 -7.90 0.03
N MET A 35 0.84 -7.75 1.14
CA MET A 35 2.30 -7.82 1.11
C MET A 35 2.80 -9.19 0.65
N LYS A 36 2.24 -10.29 1.17
CA LYS A 36 2.60 -11.66 0.72
C LYS A 36 2.38 -11.84 -0.78
N VAL A 37 1.24 -11.35 -1.29
CA VAL A 37 0.91 -11.46 -2.72
C VAL A 37 1.95 -10.75 -3.57
N THR A 38 2.34 -9.51 -3.24
CA THR A 38 3.35 -8.75 -4.00
C THR A 38 4.66 -9.52 -4.22
N PHE A 39 5.14 -10.27 -3.22
CA PHE A 39 6.40 -11.05 -3.35
C PHE A 39 6.21 -12.48 -3.87
N SER A 40 4.98 -12.91 -4.06
CA SER A 40 4.66 -14.18 -4.71
C SER A 40 4.48 -14.04 -6.23
N GLN A 41 4.40 -12.80 -6.74
CA GLN A 41 4.19 -12.52 -8.15
C GLN A 41 5.42 -12.87 -9.00
N ALA A 42 5.14 -13.27 -10.23
CA ALA A 42 6.18 -13.50 -11.23
C ALA A 42 6.93 -12.20 -11.58
N PRO A 43 8.15 -12.30 -12.10
CA PRO A 43 8.90 -11.15 -12.60
C PRO A 43 8.11 -10.31 -13.62
N VAL A 44 8.32 -8.99 -13.59
CA VAL A 44 7.74 -8.07 -14.59
C VAL A 44 8.79 -7.85 -15.69
N GLY A 45 8.68 -8.61 -16.78
CA GLY A 45 9.70 -8.64 -17.83
C GLY A 45 11.02 -9.18 -17.28
N SER A 46 12.09 -8.37 -17.33
CA SER A 46 13.40 -8.69 -16.73
C SER A 46 13.56 -8.19 -15.28
N CYS A 47 12.57 -7.51 -14.72
CA CYS A 47 12.62 -6.95 -13.37
C CYS A 47 12.07 -7.95 -12.34
N VAL A 48 12.87 -8.24 -11.30
CA VAL A 48 12.51 -9.14 -10.19
C VAL A 48 12.43 -8.34 -8.89
N SER A 49 11.25 -8.33 -8.26
CA SER A 49 11.07 -7.67 -6.96
C SER A 49 11.90 -8.34 -5.86
N ALA A 50 12.71 -7.55 -5.14
CA ALA A 50 13.49 -8.08 -4.04
C ALA A 50 12.58 -8.41 -2.85
N LYS A 51 12.92 -9.48 -2.11
CA LYS A 51 12.18 -9.84 -0.90
C LYS A 51 12.37 -8.77 0.18
N PRO A 52 11.35 -8.53 1.03
CA PRO A 52 11.47 -7.59 2.14
C PRO A 52 12.55 -7.98 3.13
N GLU A 53 13.31 -6.99 3.56
CA GLU A 53 14.15 -7.08 4.76
C GLU A 53 13.41 -6.43 5.93
N LYS A 54 13.31 -7.17 7.05
CA LYS A 54 12.70 -6.64 8.28
C LYS A 54 13.78 -6.18 9.25
N SER A 55 13.66 -4.95 9.73
CA SER A 55 14.49 -4.40 10.80
C SER A 55 13.61 -3.64 11.80
N GLY A 56 13.40 -4.23 12.99
CA GLY A 56 12.47 -3.71 13.99
C GLY A 56 11.04 -3.61 13.44
N ASN A 57 10.49 -2.40 13.43
CA ASN A 57 9.17 -2.08 12.89
C ASN A 57 9.17 -1.65 11.41
N LYS A 58 10.32 -1.77 10.73
CA LYS A 58 10.48 -1.39 9.32
C LYS A 58 10.60 -2.61 8.42
N TYR A 59 9.96 -2.52 7.27
CA TYR A 59 10.11 -3.43 6.15
C TYR A 59 10.66 -2.63 4.96
N THR A 60 11.85 -3.00 4.50
CA THR A 60 12.51 -2.35 3.37
C THR A 60 12.44 -3.26 2.15
N PHE A 61 12.09 -2.68 1.01
CA PHE A 61 11.98 -3.36 -0.26
C PHE A 61 12.78 -2.58 -1.28
N SER A 62 13.53 -3.27 -2.11
CA SER A 62 14.16 -2.68 -3.28
C SER A 62 13.55 -3.30 -4.54
N ASN A 63 13.58 -2.54 -5.63
CA ASN A 63 13.22 -3.04 -6.95
C ASN A 63 11.75 -3.51 -7.07
N ARG A 64 10.78 -2.88 -6.42
CA ARG A 64 9.36 -3.27 -6.53
C ARG A 64 8.81 -2.98 -7.92
N CYS A 65 8.83 -3.97 -8.82
CA CYS A 65 8.63 -3.77 -10.25
C CYS A 65 7.17 -3.51 -10.68
N ASP A 66 6.18 -3.95 -9.90
CA ASP A 66 4.76 -3.99 -10.23
C ASP A 66 4.02 -2.64 -10.09
N TYR A 67 4.70 -1.61 -9.60
CA TYR A 67 4.04 -0.38 -9.17
C TYR A 67 4.44 0.87 -9.96
N MET A 68 5.67 1.37 -9.77
CA MET A 68 6.17 2.59 -10.41
C MET A 68 7.45 2.34 -11.24
N GLY A 69 7.78 1.08 -11.51
CA GLY A 69 9.12 0.66 -11.90
C GLY A 69 9.97 0.32 -10.67
N PRO A 70 11.29 0.14 -10.78
CA PRO A 70 12.17 -0.36 -9.72
C PRO A 70 12.32 0.65 -8.57
N VAL A 71 11.28 0.74 -7.74
CA VAL A 71 11.15 1.70 -6.64
C VAL A 71 11.75 1.10 -5.36
N SER A 72 12.35 1.95 -4.54
CA SER A 72 12.70 1.62 -3.16
C SER A 72 11.51 1.92 -2.28
N THR A 73 11.07 0.93 -1.50
CA THR A 73 9.92 1.07 -0.60
C THR A 73 10.38 0.88 0.84
N VAL A 74 9.87 1.68 1.77
CA VAL A 74 10.04 1.49 3.21
C VAL A 74 8.67 1.58 3.87
N ILE A 75 8.20 0.47 4.42
CA ILE A 75 7.00 0.44 5.27
C ILE A 75 7.46 0.52 6.73
N THR A 76 6.94 1.50 7.46
CA THR A 76 7.11 1.61 8.92
C THR A 76 5.78 1.32 9.58
N VAL A 77 5.73 0.24 10.37
CA VAL A 77 4.55 -0.15 11.14
C VAL A 77 4.58 0.60 12.47
N HIS A 78 3.49 1.30 12.78
CA HIS A 78 3.36 2.06 14.04
C HIS A 78 2.53 1.29 15.05
N SER A 79 1.49 0.58 14.57
CA SER A 79 0.62 -0.30 15.35
C SER A 79 -0.09 -1.29 14.43
N ASP A 80 -0.89 -2.19 15.00
CA ASP A 80 -1.78 -3.08 14.23
C ASP A 80 -2.83 -2.31 13.41
N GLU A 81 -3.04 -1.03 13.72
CA GLU A 81 -4.03 -0.17 13.10
C GLU A 81 -3.42 0.94 12.24
N SER A 82 -2.10 1.04 12.14
CA SER A 82 -1.46 2.12 11.37
C SER A 82 -0.06 1.82 10.88
N TYR A 83 0.22 2.27 9.66
CA TYR A 83 1.55 2.22 9.06
C TYR A 83 1.75 3.36 8.07
N THR A 84 3.00 3.60 7.70
CA THR A 84 3.37 4.51 6.61
C THR A 84 4.23 3.79 5.59
N GLU A 85 4.00 4.04 4.30
CA GLU A 85 4.80 3.51 3.20
C GLU A 85 5.44 4.67 2.45
N ALA A 86 6.76 4.70 2.41
CA ALA A 86 7.55 5.65 1.62
C ALA A 86 8.07 4.93 0.37
N ASN A 87 7.81 5.48 -0.80
CA ASN A 87 8.20 4.96 -2.10
C ASN A 87 9.10 5.98 -2.81
N GLU A 88 10.32 5.60 -3.16
CA GLU A 88 11.28 6.46 -3.84
C GLU A 88 11.70 5.84 -5.17
N LEU A 89 11.38 6.55 -6.26
CA LEU A 89 11.84 6.21 -7.59
C LEU A 89 12.93 7.22 -7.97
N THR A 90 14.17 6.76 -7.94
CA THR A 90 15.36 7.55 -8.31
C THR A 90 15.85 7.24 -9.72
N VAL A 91 15.37 6.15 -10.33
CA VAL A 91 15.75 5.71 -11.67
C VAL A 91 14.85 6.36 -12.73
N GLY A 92 15.45 7.16 -13.63
CA GLY A 92 14.76 7.86 -14.72
C GLY A 92 15.12 9.33 -14.81
N LYS A 93 14.49 10.07 -15.73
CA LYS A 93 14.78 11.51 -15.95
C LYS A 93 14.23 12.43 -14.85
N ILE A 94 13.31 11.93 -14.03
CA ILE A 94 12.48 12.73 -13.13
C ILE A 94 12.26 11.94 -11.83
N PRO A 95 13.03 12.23 -10.75
CA PRO A 95 12.88 11.57 -9.47
C PRO A 95 11.51 11.83 -8.84
N ARG A 96 10.92 10.80 -8.23
CA ARG A 96 9.61 10.88 -7.58
C ARG A 96 9.67 10.27 -6.19
N SER A 97 8.95 10.89 -5.27
CA SER A 97 8.75 10.38 -3.92
C SER A 97 7.26 10.30 -3.65
N GLU A 98 6.85 9.22 -3.01
CA GLU A 98 5.49 9.02 -2.58
C GLU A 98 5.44 8.62 -1.11
N LEU A 99 4.46 9.18 -0.41
CA LEU A 99 4.11 8.81 0.95
C LEU A 99 2.66 8.32 0.99
N VAL A 100 2.45 7.13 1.54
CA VAL A 100 1.14 6.61 1.90
C VAL A 100 1.05 6.55 3.42
N VAL A 101 0.00 7.15 3.96
CA VAL A 101 -0.38 7.01 5.37
C VAL A 101 -1.61 6.12 5.43
N ALA A 102 -1.50 4.98 6.12
CA ALA A 102 -2.56 4.00 6.22
C ALA A 102 -3.08 3.89 7.66
N ARG A 103 -4.40 3.88 7.81
CA ARG A 103 -5.09 3.69 9.09
C ARG A 103 -6.23 2.69 8.96
N ARG A 104 -6.36 1.79 9.92
CA ARG A 104 -7.50 0.90 10.05
C ARG A 104 -8.70 1.74 10.47
N VAL A 105 -9.81 1.58 9.77
CA VAL A 105 -11.05 2.33 10.05
C VAL A 105 -12.23 1.43 10.42
N GLY A 106 -11.98 0.13 10.51
CA GLY A 106 -12.97 -0.88 10.89
C GLY A 106 -12.64 -2.24 10.31
N ASP A 107 -13.55 -3.19 10.49
CA ASP A 107 -13.48 -4.50 9.86
C ASP A 107 -13.92 -4.42 8.39
N CYS A 108 -13.55 -5.42 7.59
CA CYS A 108 -14.23 -5.60 6.32
C CYS A 108 -15.57 -6.28 6.60
N ASP A 109 -16.67 -5.71 6.11
CA ASP A 109 -17.96 -6.38 6.21
C ASP A 109 -17.89 -7.71 5.44
N GLY A 110 -18.03 -8.83 6.16
CA GLY A 110 -18.37 -10.11 5.57
C GLY A 110 -19.88 -10.15 5.34
N ASP A 111 -20.29 -10.33 4.08
CA ASP A 111 -21.68 -10.61 3.66
C ASP A 111 -22.78 -9.61 4.03
N ALA A 112 -22.88 -8.50 3.29
CA ALA A 112 -24.18 -7.84 3.05
C ALA A 112 -25.01 -8.62 2.00
N GLY A 113 -25.21 -9.94 2.21
CA GLY A 113 -25.79 -10.82 1.19
C GLY A 113 -26.53 -12.09 1.66
N ASN A 114 -26.71 -12.35 2.96
CA ASN A 114 -27.59 -13.47 3.38
C ASN A 114 -28.25 -13.33 4.77
N SER A 115 -28.50 -12.11 5.24
CA SER A 115 -29.40 -11.89 6.39
C SER A 115 -30.82 -11.58 5.93
N GLY A 116 -31.33 -12.41 5.03
CA GLY A 116 -32.74 -12.45 4.61
C GLY A 116 -33.54 -13.39 5.50
N ARG A 117 -33.78 -12.97 6.74
CA ARG A 117 -35.03 -13.14 7.50
C ARG A 117 -36.01 -14.19 6.93
N GLN A 118 -35.78 -15.48 7.17
CA GLN A 118 -36.88 -16.45 7.23
C GLN A 118 -37.49 -16.38 8.63
N ALA A 119 -38.19 -15.29 8.88
CA ALA A 119 -39.16 -15.23 9.95
C ALA A 119 -40.39 -16.02 9.48
N VAL A 120 -40.63 -17.11 10.19
CA VAL A 120 -41.87 -17.89 10.26
C VAL A 120 -43.10 -16.99 10.11
N LEU A 121 -43.99 -17.33 9.18
CA LEU A 121 -45.41 -17.00 9.28
C LEU A 121 -46.22 -18.19 8.75
N SER A 122 -46.75 -18.94 9.72
CA SER A 122 -47.92 -19.81 9.58
C SER A 122 -49.10 -19.02 9.04
N HIS A 123 -49.89 -19.61 8.14
CA HIS A 123 -51.34 -19.52 8.07
C HIS A 123 -51.87 -20.60 7.13
#